data_AF-A0A0G1KWI0-F1
#
_entry.id   AF-A0A0G1KWI0-F1
#
_cell.length_a   1.000
_cell.length_b   1.000
_cell.length_c   1.000
_cell.angle_alpha   90.00
_cell.angle_beta   90.00
_cell.angle_gamma   90.00
#
_symmetry.space_group_name_H-M   'P 1'
#
loop_
_entity.id
_entity.type
_entity.pdbx_description
1 polymer ?
#
loop_
_entity_poly.entity_id
_entity_poly.type
_entity_poly.pdbx_seq_one_letter_code
_entity_poly.pdbx_strand_id
1 'polypeptide(L)'
;MTLDKTDFIKFNVSPTFKKLVAKQAKKAGLTLSELGRMLFGWYAHGLIHKPTLEELAKEAKRDYEEGRGVTLSSAKDIKKYFNSL
;
A
#
# COMPACT_ATOMS: atom_id res chain seq x y z
N MET A 1 -7.74 5.42 -35.52
CA MET A 1 -7.41 4.46 -34.44
C MET A 1 -7.80 5.11 -33.13
N THR A 2 -9.05 4.93 -32.72
CA THR A 2 -9.63 5.60 -31.54
C THR A 2 -9.13 4.88 -30.30
N LEU A 3 -8.25 5.53 -29.54
CA LEU A 3 -7.78 5.06 -28.24
C LEU A 3 -8.91 5.18 -27.22
N ASP A 4 -9.83 4.21 -27.20
CA ASP A 4 -10.70 3.99 -26.06
C ASP A 4 -10.13 2.86 -25.21
N LYS A 5 -9.09 3.18 -24.43
CA LYS A 5 -8.39 2.24 -23.53
C LYS A 5 -8.84 2.41 -22.07
N THR A 6 -10.05 2.94 -21.84
CA THR A 6 -10.53 3.16 -20.47
C THR A 6 -11.54 2.07 -20.09
N ASP A 7 -11.03 1.03 -19.44
CA ASP A 7 -11.89 0.00 -18.86
C ASP A 7 -12.47 0.45 -17.51
N PHE A 8 -13.74 0.13 -17.27
CA PHE A 8 -14.41 0.40 -16.00
C PHE A 8 -14.44 -0.85 -15.13
N ILE A 9 -13.79 -0.78 -13.97
CA ILE A 9 -13.80 -1.86 -12.98
C ILE A 9 -14.91 -1.60 -11.95
N LYS A 10 -15.78 -2.60 -11.75
CA LYS A 10 -16.84 -2.57 -10.73
C LYS A 10 -16.49 -3.54 -9.61
N PHE A 11 -16.36 -3.02 -8.39
CA PHE A 11 -16.17 -3.84 -7.19
C PHE A 11 -17.48 -3.96 -6.42
N ASN A 12 -17.93 -5.20 -6.21
CA ASN A 12 -19.01 -5.47 -5.28
C ASN A 12 -18.45 -5.50 -3.86
N VAL A 13 -18.82 -4.50 -3.06
CA VAL A 13 -18.38 -4.36 -1.67
C VAL A 13 -19.58 -4.11 -0.78
N SER A 14 -19.48 -4.50 0.50
CA SER A 14 -20.57 -4.24 1.45
C SER A 14 -20.80 -2.73 1.61
N PRO A 15 -22.06 -2.28 1.83
CA PRO A 15 -22.36 -0.87 2.03
C PRO A 15 -21.58 -0.24 3.18
N THR A 16 -21.36 -0.99 4.26
CA THR A 16 -20.59 -0.54 5.43
C THR A 16 -19.14 -0.29 5.09
N PHE A 17 -18.49 -1.23 4.39
CA PHE A 17 -17.11 -1.06 3.95
C PHE A 17 -16.97 0.12 2.99
N LYS A 18 -17.88 0.26 2.03
CA LYS A 18 -17.91 1.38 1.10
C LYS A 18 -17.95 2.73 1.82
N LYS A 19 -18.78 2.87 2.87
CA LYS A 19 -18.87 4.10 3.68
C LYS A 19 -17.56 4.39 4.43
N LEU A 20 -16.95 3.38 5.03
CA LEU A 20 -15.68 3.52 5.75
C LEU A 20 -14.56 3.99 4.82
N VAL A 21 -14.40 3.33 3.67
CA VAL A 21 -13.39 3.69 2.67
C VAL A 21 -13.65 5.08 2.11
N ALA A 22 -14.91 5.45 1.85
CA ALA A 22 -15.26 6.80 1.38
C ALA A 22 -14.85 7.88 2.38
N LYS A 23 -15.06 7.63 3.68
CA LYS A 23 -14.65 8.54 4.75
C LYS A 23 -13.12 8.70 4.77
N GLN A 24 -12.37 7.62 4.62
CA GLN A 24 -10.90 7.67 4.61
C GLN A 24 -10.36 8.34 3.34
N ALA A 25 -10.92 8.04 2.17
CA ALA A 25 -10.59 8.70 0.91
C ALA A 25 -10.77 10.23 1.02
N LYS A 26 -11.92 10.66 1.55
CA LYS A 26 -12.21 12.09 1.75
C LYS A 26 -11.24 12.78 2.70
N LYS A 27 -10.80 12.11 3.80
CA LYS A 27 -9.78 12.67 4.70
C LYS A 27 -8.44 12.90 4.00
N ALA A 28 -8.12 12.07 3.01
CA ALA A 28 -6.92 12.22 2.19
C ALA A 28 -7.12 13.17 0.99
N GLY A 29 -8.29 13.82 0.85
CA GLY A 29 -8.59 14.70 -0.29
C GLY A 29 -8.88 13.95 -1.59
N LEU A 30 -9.19 12.65 -1.53
CA LEU A 30 -9.38 11.78 -2.70
C LEU A 30 -10.85 11.37 -2.86
N THR A 31 -11.26 11.15 -4.11
CA THR A 31 -12.47 10.41 -4.44
C THR A 31 -12.25 8.90 -4.26
N LEU A 32 -13.36 8.15 -4.10
CA LEU A 32 -13.29 6.68 -4.06
C LEU A 32 -12.64 6.07 -5.31
N SER A 33 -12.90 6.65 -6.48
CA SER A 33 -12.36 6.16 -7.74
C SER A 33 -10.87 6.43 -7.87
N GLU A 34 -10.37 7.57 -7.38
CA GLU A 34 -8.93 7.86 -7.34
C GLU A 34 -8.20 6.92 -6.40
N LEU A 35 -8.74 6.73 -5.19
CA LEU A 35 -8.18 5.76 -4.24
C LEU A 35 -8.17 4.35 -4.85
N GLY A 36 -9.26 3.94 -5.51
CA GLY A 36 -9.35 2.66 -6.20
C GLY A 36 -8.28 2.49 -7.29
N ARG A 37 -8.08 3.51 -8.13
CA ARG A 37 -7.04 3.50 -9.17
C ARG A 37 -5.63 3.44 -8.58
N MET A 38 -5.35 4.17 -7.51
CA MET A 38 -4.05 4.14 -6.84
C MET A 38 -3.74 2.76 -6.26
N LEU A 39 -4.68 2.17 -5.52
CA LEU A 39 -4.50 0.85 -4.91
C LEU A 39 -4.37 -0.25 -5.97
N PHE A 40 -5.21 -0.20 -7.01
CA PHE A 40 -5.12 -1.14 -8.13
C PHE A 40 -3.79 -1.00 -8.88
N GLY A 41 -3.35 0.24 -9.14
CA GLY A 41 -2.07 0.52 -9.76
C GLY A 41 -0.89 0.01 -8.94
N TRP A 42 -0.90 0.22 -7.61
CA TRP A 42 0.12 -0.30 -6.71
C TRP A 42 0.18 -1.82 -6.73
N TYR A 43 -0.98 -2.48 -6.66
CA TYR A 43 -1.06 -3.94 -6.74
C TYR A 43 -0.56 -4.48 -8.08
N ALA A 44 -1.02 -3.93 -9.21
CA ALA A 44 -0.59 -4.33 -10.53
C ALA A 44 0.92 -4.09 -10.74
N HIS A 45 1.42 -2.95 -10.26
CA HIS A 45 2.84 -2.65 -10.31
C HIS A 45 3.67 -3.69 -9.54
N GLY A 46 3.26 -4.09 -8.34
CA GLY A 46 3.96 -5.11 -7.54
C GLY A 46 3.92 -6.51 -8.15
N LEU A 47 2.89 -6.85 -8.93
CA LEU A 47 2.84 -8.11 -9.67
C LEU A 47 3.82 -8.13 -10.85
N ILE A 48 3.97 -7.00 -11.54
CA ILE A 48 4.82 -6.86 -12.73
C ILE A 48 6.28 -6.64 -12.33
N HIS A 49 6.51 -5.78 -11.33
CA HIS A 49 7.82 -5.40 -10.84
C HIS A 49 8.03 -6.00 -9.46
N LYS A 50 8.66 -7.18 -9.44
CA LYS A 50 9.18 -7.75 -8.20
C LYS A 50 10.50 -7.02 -7.89
N PRO A 51 10.58 -6.29 -6.77
CA PRO A 51 11.80 -5.58 -6.44
C PRO A 51 12.94 -6.58 -6.24
N THR A 52 14.09 -6.24 -6.79
CA THR A 52 15.34 -6.98 -6.60
C THR A 52 15.82 -6.85 -5.15
N LEU A 53 16.70 -7.75 -4.71
CA LEU A 53 17.32 -7.65 -3.38
C LEU A 53 18.05 -6.31 -3.17
N GLU A 54 18.64 -5.76 -4.22
CA GLU A 54 19.34 -4.46 -4.15
C GLU A 54 18.36 -3.29 -3.95
N GLU A 55 17.21 -3.32 -4.64
CA GLU A 55 16.16 -2.32 -4.45
C GLU A 55 15.55 -2.39 -3.05
N LEU A 56 15.29 -3.60 -2.55
CA LEU A 56 14.83 -3.82 -1.17
C LEU A 56 15.86 -3.32 -0.14
N ALA A 57 17.15 -3.55 -0.38
CA ALA A 57 18.21 -3.05 0.51
C ALA A 57 18.30 -1.52 0.50
N LYS A 58 18.15 -0.88 -0.66
CA LYS A 58 18.10 0.58 -0.78
C LYS A 58 16.88 1.17 -0.07
N GLU A 59 15.73 0.55 -0.21
CA GLU A 59 14.50 0.96 0.47
C GLU A 59 14.62 0.81 2.00
N ALA A 60 15.14 -0.32 2.48
CA ALA A 60 15.39 -0.54 3.90
C ALA A 60 16.38 0.49 4.49
N LYS A 61 17.42 0.86 3.74
CA LYS A 61 18.37 1.91 4.13
C LYS A 61 17.66 3.27 4.24
N ARG A 62 16.85 3.64 3.25
CA ARG A 62 16.07 4.89 3.27
C ARG A 62 15.11 4.93 4.46
N ASP A 63 14.42 3.83 4.74
CA ASP A 63 13.47 3.76 5.86
C ASP A 63 14.15 3.87 7.22
N TYR A 64 15.39 3.37 7.34
CA TYR A 64 16.23 3.59 8.51
C TYR A 64 16.64 5.06 8.64
N GLU A 65 17.10 5.69 7.55
CA GLU A 65 17.52 7.11 7.53
C GLU A 65 16.35 8.07 7.84
N GLU A 66 15.15 7.75 7.38
CA GLU A 66 13.93 8.53 7.59
C GLU A 66 13.20 8.18 8.91
N GLY A 67 13.73 7.25 9.71
CA GLY A 67 13.14 6.85 10.99
C GLY A 67 11.79 6.15 10.89
N ARG A 68 11.47 5.56 9.72
CA ARG A 68 10.23 4.81 9.48
C ARG A 68 10.33 3.34 9.88
N GLY A 69 11.53 2.86 10.19
CA GLY A 69 11.78 1.51 10.68
C GLY A 69 11.35 1.30 12.13
N VAL A 70 11.02 0.05 12.48
CA VAL A 70 10.83 -0.35 13.87
C VAL A 70 12.21 -0.51 14.52
N THR A 71 12.56 0.38 15.43
CA THR A 71 13.80 0.29 16.19
C THR A 71 13.67 -0.83 17.22
N LEU A 72 14.27 -1.98 16.94
CA LEU A 72 14.36 -3.10 17.87
C LEU A 72 15.75 -3.07 18.53
N SER A 73 15.79 -2.59 19.76
CA SER A 73 17.04 -2.31 20.49
C SER A 73 17.57 -3.49 21.31
N SER A 74 16.84 -4.60 21.39
CA SER A 74 17.31 -5.80 22.08
C SER A 74 16.76 -7.10 21.48
N ALA A 75 17.49 -8.21 21.71
CA ALA A 75 17.02 -9.55 21.34
C ALA A 75 15.67 -9.92 21.96
N LYS A 76 15.35 -9.33 23.13
CA LYS A 76 14.05 -9.49 23.81
C LYS A 76 12.93 -8.75 23.06
N ASP A 77 13.21 -7.55 22.55
CA ASP A 77 12.26 -6.76 21.77
C ASP A 77 11.97 -7.38 20.40
N ILE A 78 13.02 -7.94 19.77
CA ILE A 78 12.87 -8.73 18.53
C ILE A 78 11.92 -9.92 18.78
N LYS A 79 12.17 -10.69 19.84
CA LYS A 79 11.33 -11.86 20.17
C LYS A 79 9.89 -11.47 20.51
N LYS A 80 9.70 -10.33 21.18
CA LYS A 80 8.36 -9.80 21.49
C LYS A 80 7.62 -9.33 20.24
N TYR A 81 8.30 -8.66 19.32
CA TYR A 81 7.74 -8.20 18.06
C TYR A 81 7.25 -9.37 17.20
N PHE A 82 8.08 -10.40 17.02
CA PHE A 82 7.70 -11.59 16.24
C PHE A 82 6.58 -12.43 16.87
N ASN A 83 6.43 -12.41 18.20
CA ASN A 83 5.32 -13.07 18.89
C ASN A 83 4.03 -12.24 18.92
N SER A 84 4.06 -11.00 18.44
CA SER A 84 2.89 -10.08 18.38
C SER A 84 2.32 -9.89 16.97
N LEU A 85 2.99 -10.46 15.96
CA LEU A 85 2.52 -10.62 14.59
C LEU A 85 1.63 -11.87 14.50
#